data_AF-A0A815TN37-F1
#
_entry.id   AF-A0A815TN37-F1
#
_cell.length_a   1.000
_cell.length_b   1.000
_cell.length_c   1.000
_cell.angle_alpha   90.00
_cell.angle_beta   90.00
_cell.angle_gamma   90.00
#
_symmetry.space_group_name_H-M   'P 1'
#
loop_
_entity.id
_entity.type
_entity.pdbx_description
1 polymer ?
#
loop_
_entity_poly.entity_id
_entity_poly.type
_entity_poly.pdbx_seq_one_letter_code
_entity_poly.pdbx_strand_id
1 'polypeptide(L)'
;MTTLARQRWRMLGEVLLSKNLDLSSEHEDISVMRFKTYGLYVRSLLSSHDQDDGTWCQIEFPSIEDNHSNILSLDIRLCSSKIDYADLMGFNNTGNTCIWPSEEVLAFYCLKEKQIFENKSVCELGGGMTCLAGLALARSISLNELVATDGNEKSIANLNAILKAKSNENNWLCPIESQVLIWSRQLNDPKLKERFDFIISADCFFFEDLHHDLCHTIYYMLKDSGVAINFAPHRSKTLNKFLSIAETYPFECRVFEQYDNDVFNKHLQAQQINKSYSSDLHYPILVILRKLPAKMKLSRHKFIRRILNYYRTHFNIEYPFLILIDGTFAFEALQWKIQIDEQLKAYLETDQIICSTTLCAIRETELLGGVAFGAMLILKQYEIVKCDHYPSISAEKCFQQVLIKDNTKKYFLASQSLSLREYSHDRRPDLPTMLITHNAINLERPSLNTRSIVEQTKKERLGVSKHDSNILKKIKHELNLDENEDNVTKKKKKKHGINPLSVKKKTKKKSINNNNNNTV
;
A
#
# COMPACT_ATOMS: atom_id res chain seq x y z
N MET A 1 9.49 -34.69 1.06
CA MET A 1 8.52 -33.87 0.28
C MET A 1 7.12 -34.33 0.61
N THR A 2 6.17 -33.42 0.82
CA THR A 2 4.76 -33.77 1.07
C THR A 2 4.17 -34.52 -0.14
N THR A 3 3.18 -35.39 0.11
CA THR A 3 2.46 -36.16 -0.92
C THR A 3 1.89 -35.28 -2.04
N LEU A 4 1.42 -34.08 -1.69
CA LEU A 4 0.90 -33.07 -2.62
C LEU A 4 1.98 -32.51 -3.56
N ALA A 5 3.19 -32.26 -3.06
CA ALA A 5 4.30 -31.79 -3.90
C ALA A 5 4.68 -32.86 -4.93
N ARG A 6 4.69 -34.13 -4.53
CA ARG A 6 5.00 -35.26 -5.43
C ARG A 6 3.95 -35.43 -6.54
N GLN A 7 2.68 -35.19 -6.23
CA GLN A 7 1.59 -35.18 -7.23
C GLN A 7 1.71 -34.00 -8.21
N ARG A 8 2.09 -32.80 -7.75
CA ARG A 8 2.35 -31.63 -8.61
C ARG A 8 3.52 -31.86 -9.57
N TRP A 9 4.62 -32.43 -9.07
CA TRP A 9 5.77 -32.78 -9.91
C TRP A 9 5.45 -33.86 -10.94
N ARG A 10 4.56 -34.81 -10.59
CA ARG A 10 4.09 -35.82 -11.53
C ARG A 10 3.22 -35.23 -12.64
N MET A 11 2.26 -34.36 -12.29
CA MET A 11 1.43 -33.63 -13.26
C MET A 11 2.29 -32.76 -14.19
N LEU A 12 3.27 -32.04 -13.65
CA LEU A 12 4.20 -31.25 -14.45
C LEU A 12 5.03 -32.14 -15.39
N GLY A 13 5.51 -33.29 -14.89
CA GLY A 13 6.23 -34.26 -15.70
C GLY A 13 5.38 -34.84 -16.85
N GLU A 14 4.11 -35.15 -16.59
CA GLU A 14 3.17 -35.64 -17.60
C GLU A 14 2.91 -34.58 -18.68
N VAL A 15 2.66 -33.31 -18.30
CA VAL A 15 2.49 -32.18 -19.25
C VAL A 15 3.75 -31.92 -20.08
N LEU A 16 4.95 -32.05 -19.50
CA LEU A 16 6.21 -31.87 -20.22
C LEU A 16 6.52 -33.02 -21.20
N LEU A 17 5.98 -34.22 -20.95
CA LEU A 17 6.22 -35.41 -21.77
C LEU A 17 5.16 -35.59 -22.87
N SER A 18 3.92 -35.15 -22.65
CA SER A 18 2.84 -35.22 -23.64
C SER A 18 2.54 -33.84 -24.22
N LYS A 19 2.78 -33.64 -25.51
CA LYS A 19 2.45 -32.37 -26.23
C LYS A 19 0.95 -32.04 -26.29
N ASN A 20 0.06 -32.90 -25.81
CA ASN A 20 -1.38 -32.67 -25.74
C ASN A 20 -1.98 -33.59 -24.67
N LEU A 21 -2.40 -33.03 -23.54
CA LEU A 21 -3.28 -33.71 -22.60
C LEU A 21 -4.39 -32.75 -22.21
N ASP A 22 -5.63 -33.14 -22.50
CA ASP A 22 -6.83 -32.41 -22.11
C ASP A 22 -7.07 -32.68 -20.62
N LEU A 23 -6.84 -31.68 -19.77
CA LEU A 23 -6.92 -31.79 -18.32
C LEU A 23 -8.40 -31.75 -17.86
N SER A 24 -9.20 -32.76 -18.23
CA SER A 24 -10.57 -32.90 -17.74
C SER A 24 -10.63 -33.74 -16.44
N SER A 25 -11.22 -33.11 -15.41
CA SER A 25 -11.87 -33.66 -14.21
C SER A 25 -11.12 -34.53 -13.18
N GLU A 26 -10.02 -35.23 -13.48
CA GLU A 26 -9.44 -36.18 -12.50
C GLU A 26 -8.39 -35.58 -11.53
N HIS A 27 -8.06 -34.30 -11.64
CA HIS A 27 -6.97 -33.67 -10.88
C HIS A 27 -7.30 -32.36 -10.14
N GLU A 28 -8.60 -32.07 -9.92
CA GLU A 28 -9.05 -30.88 -9.16
C GLU A 28 -8.45 -30.80 -7.75
N ASP A 29 -8.01 -31.93 -7.20
CA ASP A 29 -7.48 -32.01 -5.84
C ASP A 29 -6.04 -31.48 -5.64
N ILE A 30 -5.36 -31.06 -6.71
CA ILE A 30 -3.93 -30.69 -6.66
C ILE A 30 -3.69 -29.20 -6.98
N SER A 31 -4.67 -28.52 -7.61
CA SER A 31 -4.60 -27.12 -8.06
C SER A 31 -4.81 -26.10 -6.93
N VAL A 32 -4.15 -24.94 -7.04
CA VAL A 32 -4.39 -23.78 -6.16
C VAL A 32 -5.69 -23.04 -6.55
N MET A 33 -6.26 -23.32 -7.73
CA MET A 33 -7.49 -22.69 -8.26
C MET A 33 -8.80 -23.38 -7.82
N ARG A 34 -8.93 -23.73 -6.53
CA ARG A 34 -10.13 -24.42 -6.04
C ARG A 34 -11.25 -23.48 -5.57
N PHE A 35 -10.94 -22.25 -5.16
CA PHE A 35 -11.94 -21.18 -5.00
C PHE A 35 -11.79 -20.19 -6.16
N LYS A 36 -12.80 -20.12 -7.02
CA LYS A 36 -12.72 -19.39 -8.30
C LYS A 36 -13.47 -18.05 -8.27
N THR A 37 -14.52 -17.92 -7.45
CA THR A 37 -15.39 -16.75 -7.48
C THR A 37 -16.21 -16.58 -6.20
N TYR A 38 -16.51 -15.33 -5.85
CA TYR A 38 -17.49 -14.96 -4.82
C TYR A 38 -18.94 -14.96 -5.34
N GLY A 39 -19.16 -15.16 -6.63
CA GLY A 39 -20.48 -15.08 -7.26
C GLY A 39 -21.05 -13.66 -7.19
N LEU A 40 -20.20 -12.67 -7.49
CA LEU A 40 -20.53 -11.24 -7.63
C LEU A 40 -20.84 -10.88 -9.09
N TYR A 41 -20.57 -11.78 -10.04
CA TYR A 41 -21.05 -11.74 -11.41
C TYR A 41 -21.59 -13.10 -11.84
N VAL A 42 -22.37 -13.10 -12.92
CA VAL A 42 -22.78 -14.31 -13.65
C VAL A 42 -21.97 -14.38 -14.94
N ARG A 43 -21.46 -15.56 -15.27
CA ARG A 43 -20.70 -15.79 -16.52
C ARG A 43 -21.47 -16.76 -17.41
N SER A 44 -21.69 -16.37 -18.66
CA SER A 44 -22.24 -17.22 -19.71
C SER A 44 -21.26 -17.33 -20.88
N LEU A 45 -21.21 -18.50 -21.52
CA LEU A 45 -20.38 -18.72 -22.71
C LEU A 45 -21.08 -18.16 -23.94
N LEU A 46 -20.36 -17.39 -24.75
CA LEU A 46 -20.87 -16.94 -26.05
C LEU A 46 -20.50 -17.94 -27.14
N SER A 47 -21.41 -18.17 -28.09
CA SER A 47 -21.19 -19.07 -29.23
C SER A 47 -19.92 -18.69 -29.98
N SER A 48 -18.97 -19.62 -30.12
CA SER A 48 -17.67 -19.38 -30.76
C SER A 48 -17.84 -18.98 -32.22
N HIS A 49 -17.07 -18.00 -32.66
CA HIS A 49 -16.74 -17.87 -34.08
C HIS A 49 -15.71 -18.94 -34.42
N ASP A 50 -15.93 -19.70 -35.50
CA ASP A 50 -15.14 -20.88 -35.92
C ASP A 50 -13.64 -20.61 -36.26
N GLN A 51 -13.11 -19.42 -35.93
CA GLN A 51 -11.74 -18.99 -36.24
C GLN A 51 -11.01 -18.28 -35.08
N ASP A 52 -11.60 -18.20 -33.87
CA ASP A 52 -10.98 -17.55 -32.71
C ASP A 52 -10.27 -18.57 -31.79
N ASP A 53 -9.01 -18.34 -31.43
CA ASP A 53 -8.22 -19.16 -30.49
C ASP A 53 -8.50 -18.83 -29.00
N GLY A 54 -9.44 -17.92 -28.73
CA GLY A 54 -9.94 -17.56 -27.40
C GLY A 54 -11.40 -17.93 -27.17
N THR A 55 -11.80 -17.96 -25.89
CA THR A 55 -13.16 -18.25 -25.45
C THR A 55 -13.89 -16.96 -25.09
N TRP A 56 -14.95 -16.62 -25.81
CA TRP A 56 -15.79 -15.47 -25.51
C TRP A 56 -16.80 -15.77 -24.40
N CYS A 57 -16.92 -14.87 -23.44
CA CYS A 57 -17.83 -14.99 -22.33
C CYS A 57 -18.52 -13.65 -22.06
N GLN A 58 -19.79 -13.70 -21.72
CA GLN A 58 -20.51 -12.56 -21.19
C GLN A 58 -20.45 -12.59 -19.67
N ILE A 59 -20.14 -11.43 -19.08
CA ILE A 59 -20.08 -11.19 -17.64
C ILE A 59 -21.19 -10.22 -17.28
N GLU A 60 -22.14 -10.67 -16.46
CA GLU A 60 -23.25 -9.87 -15.98
C GLU A 60 -23.08 -9.56 -14.49
N PHE A 61 -23.06 -8.29 -14.15
CA PHE A 61 -23.09 -7.84 -12.77
C PHE A 61 -24.55 -7.62 -12.35
N PRO A 62 -25.03 -8.28 -11.27
CA PRO A 62 -26.35 -8.03 -10.72
C PRO A 62 -26.55 -6.54 -10.42
N SER A 63 -27.77 -6.02 -10.59
CA SER A 63 -28.07 -4.61 -10.26
C SER A 63 -27.68 -4.32 -8.81
N ILE A 64 -26.73 -3.39 -8.63
CA ILE A 64 -26.30 -2.91 -7.31
C ILE A 64 -27.27 -1.84 -6.77
N GLU A 65 -28.17 -1.32 -7.61
CA GLU A 65 -29.20 -0.34 -7.24
C GLU A 65 -30.58 -1.01 -7.08
N ASP A 66 -31.35 -0.58 -6.07
CA ASP A 66 -32.69 -1.10 -5.70
C ASP A 66 -33.76 -0.99 -6.80
N ASN A 67 -33.50 -0.21 -7.86
CA ASN A 67 -34.38 -0.09 -9.02
C ASN A 67 -33.95 -1.09 -10.10
N HIS A 68 -34.28 -2.37 -9.90
CA HIS A 68 -34.12 -3.60 -10.72
C HIS A 68 -34.15 -3.51 -12.28
N SER A 69 -33.57 -2.49 -12.93
CA SER A 69 -33.84 -2.19 -14.34
C SER A 69 -32.61 -2.18 -15.24
N ASN A 70 -31.38 -2.13 -14.73
CA ASN A 70 -30.18 -2.14 -15.57
C ASN A 70 -29.13 -3.13 -15.06
N ILE A 71 -29.18 -4.36 -15.59
CA ILE A 71 -28.08 -5.33 -15.48
C ILE A 71 -26.93 -4.81 -16.34
N LEU A 72 -25.72 -4.74 -15.77
CA LEU A 72 -24.52 -4.38 -16.52
C LEU A 72 -23.91 -5.66 -17.10
N SER A 73 -23.94 -5.81 -18.41
CA SER A 73 -23.27 -6.89 -19.12
C SER A 73 -22.01 -6.39 -19.85
N LEU A 74 -20.97 -7.22 -19.86
CA LEU A 74 -19.75 -7.02 -20.64
C LEU A 74 -19.32 -8.32 -21.29
N ASP A 75 -18.98 -8.24 -22.56
CA ASP A 75 -18.41 -9.38 -23.26
C ASP A 75 -16.89 -9.28 -23.27
N ILE A 76 -16.27 -10.33 -22.75
CA ILE A 76 -14.84 -10.49 -22.61
C ILE A 76 -14.36 -11.74 -23.35
N ARG A 77 -13.07 -11.76 -23.66
CA ARG A 77 -12.40 -12.90 -24.27
C ARG A 77 -11.38 -13.45 -23.30
N LEU A 78 -11.35 -14.76 -23.13
CA LEU A 78 -10.33 -15.46 -22.36
C LEU A 78 -9.40 -16.24 -23.28
N CYS A 79 -8.08 -16.15 -23.08
CA CYS A 79 -7.09 -16.90 -23.87
C CYS A 79 -7.25 -18.42 -23.65
N SER A 80 -7.07 -19.23 -24.70
CA SER A 80 -7.10 -20.69 -24.55
C SER A 80 -5.88 -21.23 -23.79
N SER A 81 -6.11 -22.29 -23.02
CA SER A 81 -5.17 -22.91 -22.08
C SER A 81 -4.09 -23.79 -22.73
N LYS A 82 -3.59 -23.43 -23.92
CA LYS A 82 -2.41 -24.09 -24.50
C LYS A 82 -1.15 -23.46 -23.92
N ILE A 83 -0.57 -24.09 -22.90
CA ILE A 83 0.68 -23.66 -22.27
C ILE A 83 1.85 -24.06 -23.19
N ASP A 84 2.58 -23.09 -23.74
CA ASP A 84 3.83 -23.35 -24.49
C ASP A 84 5.05 -23.38 -23.57
N TYR A 85 6.17 -23.98 -24.01
CA TYR A 85 7.44 -24.02 -23.27
C TYR A 85 7.99 -22.62 -22.97
N ALA A 86 7.77 -21.65 -23.87
CA ALA A 86 8.09 -20.24 -23.63
C ALA A 86 7.22 -19.62 -22.50
N ASP A 87 5.99 -20.11 -22.31
CA ASP A 87 5.07 -19.68 -21.24
C ASP A 87 5.45 -20.24 -19.86
N LEU A 88 6.25 -21.30 -19.82
CA LEU A 88 6.86 -21.83 -18.59
C LEU A 88 8.13 -21.08 -18.17
N MET A 89 8.79 -20.42 -19.13
CA MET A 89 10.08 -19.71 -18.94
C MET A 89 9.93 -18.17 -18.90
N GLY A 90 8.76 -17.63 -19.26
CA GLY A 90 8.46 -16.19 -19.35
C GLY A 90 7.85 -15.55 -18.09
N PHE A 91 7.46 -14.27 -18.20
CA PHE A 91 6.77 -13.51 -17.14
C PHE A 91 5.43 -14.19 -16.76
N ASN A 92 5.04 -14.06 -15.49
CA ASN A 92 3.92 -14.80 -14.87
C ASN A 92 2.64 -14.89 -15.74
N ASN A 93 2.23 -16.11 -16.08
CA ASN A 93 1.02 -16.41 -16.86
C ASN A 93 -0.22 -16.73 -16.00
N THR A 94 -0.16 -16.52 -14.68
CA THR A 94 -1.27 -16.83 -13.75
C THR A 94 -2.55 -16.02 -14.05
N GLY A 95 -2.43 -14.82 -14.63
CA GLY A 95 -3.56 -14.00 -15.11
C GLY A 95 -4.13 -14.43 -16.47
N ASN A 96 -3.55 -15.47 -17.10
CA ASN A 96 -3.86 -15.88 -18.47
C ASN A 96 -4.86 -17.05 -18.59
N THR A 97 -5.57 -17.39 -17.52
CA THR A 97 -6.49 -18.55 -17.51
C THR A 97 -7.89 -18.25 -16.97
N CYS A 98 -8.07 -17.26 -16.08
CA CYS A 98 -9.37 -16.91 -15.50
C CYS A 98 -9.38 -15.54 -14.81
N ILE A 99 -10.57 -15.02 -14.54
CA ILE A 99 -10.78 -13.87 -13.64
C ILE A 99 -10.50 -14.32 -12.20
N TRP A 100 -9.61 -13.62 -11.49
CA TRP A 100 -9.26 -13.92 -10.10
C TRP A 100 -10.28 -13.31 -9.12
N PRO A 101 -10.46 -13.89 -7.91
CA PRO A 101 -11.37 -13.35 -6.91
C PRO A 101 -11.10 -11.88 -6.53
N SER A 102 -9.83 -11.46 -6.53
CA SER A 102 -9.48 -10.05 -6.27
C SER A 102 -9.94 -9.11 -7.38
N GLU A 103 -9.88 -9.55 -8.64
CA GLU A 103 -10.35 -8.80 -9.81
C GLU A 103 -11.88 -8.72 -9.82
N GLU A 104 -12.56 -9.82 -9.49
CA GLU A 104 -14.00 -9.85 -9.29
C GLU A 104 -14.45 -8.85 -8.21
N VAL A 105 -13.81 -8.86 -7.04
CA VAL A 105 -14.15 -7.95 -5.94
C VAL A 105 -13.83 -6.51 -6.30
N LEU A 106 -12.72 -6.25 -6.99
CA LEU A 106 -12.38 -4.91 -7.47
C LEU A 106 -13.45 -4.38 -8.44
N ALA A 107 -13.87 -5.20 -9.42
CA ALA A 107 -14.93 -4.83 -10.36
C ALA A 107 -16.24 -4.51 -9.64
N PHE A 108 -16.67 -5.38 -8.72
CA PHE A 108 -17.86 -5.16 -7.90
C PHE A 108 -17.77 -3.85 -7.09
N TYR A 109 -16.65 -3.62 -6.41
CA TYR A 109 -16.41 -2.41 -5.62
C TYR A 109 -16.45 -1.15 -6.49
N CYS A 110 -15.80 -1.18 -7.65
CA CYS A 110 -15.80 -0.08 -8.61
C CYS A 110 -17.21 0.25 -9.12
N LEU A 111 -18.05 -0.75 -9.38
CA LEU A 111 -19.43 -0.54 -9.81
C LEU A 111 -20.32 0.00 -8.68
N LYS A 112 -20.13 -0.48 -7.44
CA LYS A 112 -20.86 0.00 -6.26
C LYS A 112 -20.53 1.46 -5.95
N GLU A 113 -19.26 1.84 -6.08
CA GLU A 113 -18.76 3.19 -5.84
C GLU A 113 -18.62 4.03 -7.12
N LYS A 114 -19.22 3.61 -8.25
CA LYS A 114 -18.96 4.17 -9.60
C LYS A 114 -19.00 5.70 -9.67
N GLN A 115 -19.86 6.33 -8.87
CA GLN A 115 -20.02 7.78 -8.81
C GLN A 115 -18.73 8.55 -8.46
N ILE A 116 -17.79 7.95 -7.70
CA ILE A 116 -16.52 8.63 -7.38
C ILE A 116 -15.60 8.78 -8.59
N PHE A 117 -15.83 7.97 -9.63
CA PHE A 117 -15.03 7.93 -10.86
C PHE A 117 -15.62 8.80 -11.98
N GLU A 118 -16.79 9.39 -11.78
CA GLU A 118 -17.44 10.22 -12.81
C GLU A 118 -16.53 11.38 -13.26
N ASN A 119 -16.30 11.48 -14.57
CA ASN A 119 -15.43 12.47 -15.21
C ASN A 119 -13.99 12.46 -14.64
N LYS A 120 -13.46 11.26 -14.35
CA LYS A 120 -12.08 11.04 -13.89
C LYS A 120 -11.25 10.28 -14.91
N SER A 121 -9.95 10.54 -14.90
CA SER A 121 -8.98 9.70 -15.63
C SER A 121 -8.62 8.50 -14.76
N VAL A 122 -8.86 7.28 -15.26
CA VAL A 122 -8.64 6.03 -14.52
C VAL A 122 -7.61 5.17 -15.25
N CYS A 123 -6.69 4.57 -14.50
CA CYS A 123 -5.80 3.55 -15.02
C CYS A 123 -5.99 2.25 -14.24
N GLU A 124 -6.06 1.13 -14.95
CA GLU A 124 -5.98 -0.20 -14.35
C GLU A 124 -4.58 -0.76 -14.56
N LEU A 125 -3.92 -1.14 -13.46
CA LEU A 125 -2.58 -1.74 -13.47
C LEU A 125 -2.67 -3.26 -13.27
N GLY A 126 -1.99 -4.01 -14.12
CA GLY A 126 -1.86 -5.46 -13.97
C GLY A 126 -3.21 -6.19 -14.07
N GLY A 127 -4.14 -5.70 -14.90
CA GLY A 127 -5.49 -6.27 -15.01
C GLY A 127 -5.55 -7.59 -15.77
N GLY A 128 -4.39 -8.17 -16.12
CA GLY A 128 -4.29 -9.40 -16.88
C GLY A 128 -4.91 -9.26 -18.27
N MET A 129 -5.46 -10.37 -18.77
CA MET A 129 -6.00 -10.42 -20.13
C MET A 129 -7.31 -9.62 -20.32
N THR A 130 -8.01 -9.26 -19.24
CA THR A 130 -9.36 -8.68 -19.31
C THR A 130 -9.41 -7.22 -18.88
N CYS A 131 -8.65 -6.81 -17.86
CA CYS A 131 -8.86 -5.55 -17.16
C CYS A 131 -10.35 -5.37 -16.80
N LEU A 132 -10.93 -6.36 -16.11
CA LEU A 132 -12.38 -6.50 -16.00
C LEU A 132 -12.97 -5.32 -15.22
N ALA A 133 -12.31 -4.91 -14.14
CA ALA A 133 -12.77 -3.82 -13.30
C ALA A 133 -12.83 -2.49 -14.04
N GLY A 134 -11.79 -2.15 -14.80
CA GLY A 134 -11.72 -0.95 -15.61
C GLY A 134 -12.74 -0.96 -16.74
N LEU A 135 -12.83 -2.06 -17.50
CA LEU A 135 -13.82 -2.20 -18.56
C LEU A 135 -15.26 -2.10 -18.02
N ALA A 136 -15.56 -2.77 -16.90
CA ALA A 136 -16.86 -2.67 -16.25
C ALA A 136 -17.19 -1.23 -15.87
N LEU A 137 -16.21 -0.50 -15.31
CA LEU A 137 -16.37 0.90 -14.96
C LEU A 137 -16.63 1.77 -16.20
N ALA A 138 -15.83 1.61 -17.27
CA ALA A 138 -15.96 2.34 -18.54
C ALA A 138 -17.31 2.10 -19.25
N ARG A 139 -17.96 0.97 -18.98
CA ARG A 139 -19.32 0.68 -19.46
C ARG A 139 -20.42 1.23 -18.55
N SER A 140 -20.12 1.47 -17.28
CA SER A 140 -21.11 1.84 -16.27
C SER A 140 -21.24 3.35 -16.03
N ILE A 141 -20.18 4.13 -16.29
CA ILE A 141 -20.16 5.57 -16.03
C ILE A 141 -19.23 6.32 -17.01
N SER A 142 -19.52 7.60 -17.26
CA SER A 142 -18.69 8.47 -18.10
C SER A 142 -17.38 8.81 -17.40
N LEU A 143 -16.27 8.25 -17.86
CA LEU A 143 -14.91 8.60 -17.46
C LEU A 143 -14.30 9.60 -18.46
N ASN A 144 -13.25 10.35 -18.07
CA ASN A 144 -12.49 11.13 -19.04
C ASN A 144 -11.70 10.21 -19.98
N GLU A 145 -11.13 9.15 -19.41
CA GLU A 145 -10.38 8.11 -20.10
C GLU A 145 -10.23 6.89 -19.18
N LEU A 146 -10.12 5.72 -19.79
CA LEU A 146 -9.59 4.51 -19.15
C LEU A 146 -8.28 4.12 -19.86
N VAL A 147 -7.23 3.88 -19.08
CA VAL A 147 -6.00 3.25 -19.59
C VAL A 147 -5.84 1.90 -18.91
N ALA A 148 -6.06 0.82 -19.66
CA ALA A 148 -6.01 -0.55 -19.20
C ALA A 148 -4.64 -1.16 -19.52
N THR A 149 -3.93 -1.64 -18.49
CA THR A 149 -2.52 -2.02 -18.63
C THR A 149 -2.19 -3.35 -17.98
N ASP A 150 -1.18 -4.01 -18.54
CA ASP A 150 -0.60 -5.24 -18.03
C ASP A 150 0.87 -5.34 -18.49
N GLY A 151 1.69 -6.09 -17.77
CA GLY A 151 3.10 -6.31 -18.13
C GLY A 151 3.27 -7.36 -19.23
N ASN A 152 2.25 -8.17 -19.53
CA ASN A 152 2.30 -9.25 -20.49
C ASN A 152 1.71 -8.83 -21.85
N GLU A 153 2.51 -8.93 -22.91
CA GLU A 153 2.10 -8.59 -24.27
C GLU A 153 0.91 -9.42 -24.76
N LYS A 154 0.81 -10.70 -24.35
CA LYS A 154 -0.34 -11.58 -24.70
C LYS A 154 -1.63 -11.10 -24.04
N SER A 155 -1.55 -10.64 -22.78
CA SER A 155 -2.69 -10.04 -22.08
C SER A 155 -3.20 -8.82 -22.81
N ILE A 156 -2.30 -7.92 -23.22
CA ILE A 156 -2.64 -6.71 -23.97
C ILE A 156 -3.13 -7.03 -25.38
N ALA A 157 -2.60 -8.05 -26.04
CA ALA A 157 -3.13 -8.50 -27.32
C ALA A 157 -4.57 -9.01 -27.19
N ASN A 158 -4.88 -9.77 -26.13
CA ASN A 158 -6.24 -10.22 -25.84
C ASN A 158 -7.18 -9.06 -25.51
N LEU A 159 -6.74 -8.11 -24.66
CA LEU A 159 -7.49 -6.91 -24.36
C LEU A 159 -7.79 -6.08 -25.62
N ASN A 160 -6.82 -5.96 -26.53
CA ASN A 160 -7.03 -5.33 -27.83
C ASN A 160 -8.08 -6.08 -28.68
N ALA A 161 -8.15 -7.42 -28.59
CA ALA A 161 -9.21 -8.19 -29.24
C ALA A 161 -10.58 -7.90 -28.62
N ILE A 162 -10.67 -7.78 -27.28
CA ILE A 162 -11.90 -7.36 -26.57
C ILE A 162 -12.38 -5.99 -27.05
N LEU A 163 -11.46 -5.02 -27.15
CA LEU A 163 -11.78 -3.65 -27.57
C LEU A 163 -12.15 -3.53 -29.06
N LYS A 164 -11.62 -4.41 -29.93
CA LYS A 164 -11.86 -4.40 -31.38
C LYS A 164 -13.03 -5.27 -31.83
N ALA A 165 -13.49 -6.21 -31.00
CA ALA A 165 -14.53 -7.14 -31.40
C ALA A 165 -15.82 -6.39 -31.75
N LYS A 166 -16.22 -6.51 -33.02
CA LYS A 166 -17.41 -5.88 -33.58
C LYS A 166 -18.70 -6.60 -33.18
N SER A 167 -18.62 -7.73 -32.49
CA SER A 167 -19.75 -8.61 -32.25
C SER A 167 -20.63 -8.22 -31.07
N ASN A 168 -20.27 -7.26 -30.21
CA ASN A 168 -21.17 -6.82 -29.13
C ASN A 168 -21.05 -5.33 -28.81
N GLU A 169 -22.20 -4.67 -28.68
CA GLU A 169 -22.39 -3.29 -28.22
C GLU A 169 -22.00 -3.13 -26.73
N ASN A 170 -20.72 -3.39 -26.42
CA ASN A 170 -20.10 -2.99 -25.17
C ASN A 170 -20.18 -1.46 -24.97
N ASN A 171 -20.67 -0.66 -25.94
CA ASN A 171 -21.12 0.74 -25.79
C ASN A 171 -20.32 1.53 -24.74
N TRP A 172 -19.00 1.58 -24.95
CA TRP A 172 -18.08 2.23 -24.03
C TRP A 172 -18.47 3.70 -23.86
N LEU A 173 -18.62 4.13 -22.62
CA LEU A 173 -19.02 5.50 -22.29
C LEU A 173 -17.83 6.47 -22.25
N CYS A 174 -16.62 5.97 -22.48
CA CYS A 174 -15.39 6.75 -22.48
C CYS A 174 -14.35 6.21 -23.48
N PRO A 175 -13.32 7.01 -23.82
CA PRO A 175 -12.14 6.52 -24.54
C PRO A 175 -11.38 5.49 -23.71
N ILE A 176 -11.04 4.35 -24.33
CA ILE A 176 -10.24 3.29 -23.71
C ILE A 176 -8.95 3.09 -24.50
N GLU A 177 -7.83 3.17 -23.80
CA GLU A 177 -6.49 2.85 -24.31
C GLU A 177 -6.00 1.56 -23.64
N SER A 178 -5.40 0.64 -24.41
CA SER A 178 -4.69 -0.51 -23.84
C SER A 178 -3.21 -0.44 -24.19
N GLN A 179 -2.34 -0.70 -23.21
CA GLN A 179 -0.90 -0.64 -23.42
C GLN A 179 -0.14 -1.60 -22.50
N VAL A 180 0.99 -2.09 -23.00
CA VAL A 180 1.94 -2.84 -22.18
C VAL A 180 2.64 -1.87 -21.23
N LEU A 181 2.59 -2.17 -19.93
CA LEU A 181 3.25 -1.36 -18.91
C LEU A 181 3.98 -2.27 -17.92
N ILE A 182 5.31 -2.29 -18.04
CA ILE A 182 6.18 -2.92 -17.05
C ILE A 182 6.44 -1.90 -15.93
N TRP A 183 6.08 -2.28 -14.70
CA TRP A 183 6.32 -1.43 -13.53
C TRP A 183 7.82 -1.22 -13.32
N SER A 184 8.22 0.00 -13.00
CA SER A 184 9.64 0.34 -12.89
C SER A 184 9.87 1.58 -12.03
N ARG A 185 10.84 1.51 -11.13
CA ARG A 185 11.43 2.66 -10.41
C ARG A 185 12.11 3.67 -11.33
N GLN A 186 12.38 3.29 -12.56
CA GLN A 186 13.00 4.13 -13.59
C GLN A 186 11.96 4.68 -14.57
N LEU A 187 10.66 4.47 -14.32
CA LEU A 187 9.59 4.99 -15.17
C LEU A 187 9.74 6.51 -15.35
N ASN A 188 9.92 6.93 -16.59
CA ASN A 188 10.19 8.32 -16.94
C ASN A 188 9.35 8.82 -18.13
N ASP A 189 8.33 8.07 -18.55
CA ASP A 189 7.44 8.46 -19.64
C ASP A 189 6.57 9.67 -19.26
N PRO A 190 6.80 10.86 -19.88
CA PRO A 190 6.03 12.05 -19.57
C PRO A 190 4.53 11.91 -19.85
N LYS A 191 4.12 10.98 -20.73
CA LYS A 191 2.69 10.73 -21.04
C LYS A 191 1.95 10.06 -19.90
N LEU A 192 2.66 9.39 -18.99
CA LEU A 192 2.06 8.69 -17.85
C LEU A 192 2.17 9.51 -16.57
N LYS A 193 3.07 10.50 -16.53
CA LYS A 193 3.31 11.32 -15.35
C LYS A 193 2.07 12.11 -14.94
N GLU A 194 1.62 11.88 -13.70
CA GLU A 194 0.52 12.64 -13.07
C GLU A 194 -0.74 12.74 -13.95
N ARG A 195 -1.04 11.67 -14.70
CA ARG A 195 -2.16 11.60 -15.65
C ARG A 195 -3.48 11.16 -15.00
N PHE A 196 -3.44 10.35 -13.94
CA PHE A 196 -4.63 9.65 -13.45
C PHE A 196 -5.13 10.17 -12.12
N ASP A 197 -6.45 10.36 -12.01
CA ASP A 197 -7.12 10.65 -10.75
C ASP A 197 -7.23 9.39 -9.89
N PHE A 198 -7.49 8.24 -10.55
CA PHE A 198 -7.58 6.93 -9.92
C PHE A 198 -6.68 5.92 -10.60
N ILE A 199 -6.02 5.10 -9.79
CA ILE A 199 -5.39 3.86 -10.24
C ILE A 199 -6.11 2.71 -9.54
N ILE A 200 -6.49 1.68 -10.28
CA ILE A 200 -7.09 0.46 -9.73
C ILE A 200 -6.19 -0.73 -10.03
N SER A 201 -6.09 -1.68 -9.09
CA SER A 201 -5.34 -2.92 -9.32
C SER A 201 -5.84 -4.06 -8.45
N ALA A 202 -5.74 -5.28 -8.96
CA ALA A 202 -6.09 -6.50 -8.24
C ALA A 202 -4.88 -7.43 -8.16
N ASP A 203 -4.64 -7.99 -6.97
CA ASP A 203 -3.63 -9.01 -6.67
C ASP A 203 -2.19 -8.72 -7.15
N CYS A 204 -1.84 -7.43 -7.24
CA CYS A 204 -0.54 -6.99 -7.75
C CYS A 204 0.61 -7.08 -6.72
N PHE A 205 0.34 -7.47 -5.47
CA PHE A 205 1.33 -7.47 -4.38
C PHE A 205 2.07 -8.81 -4.23
N PHE A 206 1.81 -9.80 -5.09
CA PHE A 206 2.41 -11.13 -4.95
C PHE A 206 3.94 -11.15 -5.17
N PHE A 207 4.47 -10.36 -6.10
CA PHE A 207 5.90 -10.33 -6.42
C PHE A 207 6.66 -9.31 -5.57
N GLU A 208 7.31 -9.79 -4.52
CA GLU A 208 8.07 -8.94 -3.58
C GLU A 208 9.15 -8.09 -4.26
N ASP A 209 9.85 -8.66 -5.25
CA ASP A 209 10.91 -7.96 -6.00
C ASP A 209 10.39 -6.75 -6.78
N LEU A 210 9.09 -6.73 -7.12
CA LEU A 210 8.45 -5.66 -7.88
C LEU A 210 7.74 -4.62 -7.00
N HIS A 211 7.74 -4.77 -5.68
CA HIS A 211 6.98 -3.86 -4.79
C HIS A 211 7.43 -2.41 -4.91
N HIS A 212 8.75 -2.17 -4.93
CA HIS A 212 9.29 -0.82 -5.10
C HIS A 212 8.95 -0.23 -6.48
N ASP A 213 9.00 -1.06 -7.51
CA ASP A 213 8.69 -0.69 -8.89
C ASP A 213 7.22 -0.35 -9.05
N LEU A 214 6.32 -1.16 -8.49
CA LEU A 214 4.88 -0.89 -8.43
C LEU A 214 4.54 0.38 -7.65
N CYS A 215 5.10 0.57 -6.44
CA CYS A 215 4.88 1.78 -5.66
C CYS A 215 5.34 3.04 -6.42
N HIS A 216 6.49 2.98 -7.10
CA HIS A 216 6.99 4.08 -7.91
C HIS A 216 6.05 4.38 -9.07
N THR A 217 5.65 3.35 -9.82
CA THR A 217 4.72 3.48 -10.95
C THR A 217 3.40 4.13 -10.52
N ILE A 218 2.77 3.63 -9.44
CA ILE A 218 1.56 4.23 -8.87
C ILE A 218 1.79 5.72 -8.52
N TYR A 219 2.89 6.02 -7.83
CA TYR A 219 3.20 7.38 -7.39
C TYR A 219 3.42 8.36 -8.55
N TYR A 220 4.17 7.90 -9.55
CA TYR A 220 4.52 8.65 -10.75
C TYR A 220 3.29 8.99 -11.57
N MET A 221 2.36 8.03 -11.69
CA MET A 221 1.18 8.11 -12.54
C MET A 221 0.00 8.89 -11.92
N LEU A 222 -0.15 8.85 -10.60
CA LEU A 222 -1.22 9.57 -9.92
C LEU A 222 -1.04 11.09 -9.99
N LYS A 223 -2.13 11.81 -10.27
CA LYS A 223 -2.27 13.25 -10.03
C LYS A 223 -2.07 13.58 -8.55
N ASP A 224 -1.80 14.85 -8.25
CA ASP A 224 -1.83 15.34 -6.88
C ASP A 224 -3.18 15.02 -6.21
N SER A 225 -3.15 14.44 -5.01
CA SER A 225 -4.35 13.95 -4.30
C SER A 225 -5.09 12.78 -4.95
N GLY A 226 -4.55 12.22 -6.05
CA GLY A 226 -5.06 11.03 -6.70
C GLY A 226 -5.00 9.80 -5.79
N VAL A 227 -5.80 8.79 -6.11
CA VAL A 227 -6.04 7.64 -5.23
C VAL A 227 -5.80 6.34 -5.99
N ALA A 228 -4.95 5.46 -5.44
CA ALA A 228 -4.92 4.07 -5.85
C ALA A 228 -5.82 3.22 -4.95
N ILE A 229 -6.70 2.44 -5.57
CA ILE A 229 -7.60 1.48 -4.92
C ILE A 229 -7.11 0.09 -5.32
N ASN A 230 -6.60 -0.67 -4.35
CA ASN A 230 -5.96 -1.95 -4.63
C ASN A 230 -6.63 -3.03 -3.79
N PHE A 231 -6.94 -4.16 -4.41
CA PHE A 231 -7.44 -5.34 -3.72
C PHE A 231 -6.42 -6.45 -3.82
N ALA A 232 -5.88 -6.91 -2.69
CA ALA A 232 -4.94 -8.03 -2.69
C ALA A 232 -5.13 -8.87 -1.43
N PRO A 233 -5.04 -10.20 -1.51
CA PRO A 233 -5.03 -11.04 -0.32
C PRO A 233 -3.72 -10.86 0.46
N HIS A 234 -3.69 -11.30 1.72
CA HIS A 234 -2.49 -11.21 2.54
C HIS A 234 -1.29 -11.97 1.93
N ARG A 235 -1.58 -13.10 1.28
CA ARG A 235 -0.62 -14.05 0.69
C ARG A 235 0.61 -14.18 1.57
N SER A 236 0.39 -14.71 2.77
CA SER A 236 1.33 -14.79 3.88
C SER A 236 1.77 -13.40 4.37
N LYS A 237 2.88 -12.86 3.85
CA LYS A 237 3.43 -11.57 4.29
C LYS A 237 3.65 -10.59 3.13
N THR A 238 3.29 -10.96 1.89
CA THR A 238 3.59 -10.12 0.72
C THR A 238 2.83 -8.79 0.78
N LEU A 239 1.55 -8.80 1.20
CA LEU A 239 0.79 -7.57 1.42
C LEU A 239 1.45 -6.67 2.46
N ASN A 240 1.88 -7.23 3.59
CA ASN A 240 2.51 -6.45 4.67
C ASN A 240 3.86 -5.86 4.23
N LYS A 241 4.63 -6.60 3.42
CA LYS A 241 5.89 -6.12 2.81
C LYS A 241 5.63 -4.99 1.81
N PHE A 242 4.57 -5.10 0.99
CA PHE A 242 4.18 -4.01 0.11
C PHE A 242 3.79 -2.76 0.90
N LEU A 243 2.99 -2.91 1.96
CA LEU A 243 2.59 -1.78 2.82
C LEU A 243 3.79 -1.07 3.47
N SER A 244 4.80 -1.82 3.94
CA SER A 244 6.00 -1.21 4.51
C SER A 244 6.78 -0.39 3.49
N ILE A 245 6.83 -0.85 2.23
CA ILE A 245 7.41 -0.10 1.11
C ILE A 245 6.55 1.11 0.76
N ALA A 246 5.22 0.97 0.68
CA ALA A 246 4.30 2.07 0.39
C ALA A 246 4.38 3.19 1.45
N GLU A 247 4.67 2.88 2.72
CA GLU A 247 4.92 3.87 3.77
C GLU A 247 6.18 4.72 3.51
N THR A 248 7.14 4.25 2.71
CA THR A 248 8.33 5.04 2.33
C THR A 248 8.02 6.11 1.29
N TYR A 249 6.92 5.95 0.55
CA TYR A 249 6.43 6.93 -0.42
C TYR A 249 5.53 7.98 0.26
N PRO A 250 5.35 9.16 -0.36
CA PRO A 250 4.47 10.20 0.19
C PRO A 250 3.01 9.89 -0.17
N PHE A 251 2.54 8.75 0.34
CA PHE A 251 1.15 8.34 0.36
C PHE A 251 0.56 8.50 1.77
N GLU A 252 -0.74 8.78 1.82
CA GLU A 252 -1.57 8.38 2.95
C GLU A 252 -2.08 6.96 2.65
N CYS A 253 -1.66 5.98 3.45
CA CYS A 253 -2.06 4.58 3.31
C CYS A 253 -3.19 4.25 4.29
N ARG A 254 -4.24 3.60 3.79
CA ARG A 254 -5.35 3.08 4.60
C ARG A 254 -5.67 1.66 4.16
N VAL A 255 -5.91 0.78 5.13
CA VAL A 255 -6.17 -0.64 4.89
C VAL A 255 -7.49 -1.00 5.56
N PHE A 256 -8.36 -1.70 4.85
CA PHE A 256 -9.68 -2.11 5.33
C PHE A 256 -9.84 -3.60 5.09
N GLU A 257 -10.04 -4.37 6.17
CA GLU A 257 -10.38 -5.78 6.08
C GLU A 257 -11.87 -5.96 5.76
N GLN A 258 -12.75 -5.18 6.39
CA GLN A 258 -14.19 -5.17 6.12
C GLN A 258 -14.56 -3.87 5.39
N TYR A 259 -14.45 -3.90 4.07
CA TYR A 259 -14.76 -2.77 3.18
C TYR A 259 -16.17 -2.81 2.61
N ASP A 260 -16.80 -3.99 2.58
CA ASP A 260 -18.15 -4.20 2.06
C ASP A 260 -18.83 -5.37 2.78
N ASN A 261 -20.11 -5.19 3.15
CA ASN A 261 -20.86 -6.21 3.91
C ASN A 261 -21.22 -7.44 3.05
N ASP A 262 -21.53 -7.26 1.76
CA ASP A 262 -21.93 -8.36 0.88
C ASP A 262 -20.73 -9.27 0.61
N VAL A 263 -19.59 -8.67 0.31
CA VAL A 263 -18.32 -9.40 0.12
C VAL A 263 -17.88 -10.06 1.43
N PHE A 264 -17.97 -9.37 2.57
CA PHE A 264 -17.61 -9.94 3.87
C PHE A 264 -18.50 -11.12 4.25
N ASN A 265 -19.82 -11.04 4.01
CA ASN A 265 -20.73 -12.16 4.25
C ASN A 265 -20.41 -13.37 3.35
N LYS A 266 -20.14 -13.14 2.06
CA LYS A 266 -19.70 -14.21 1.14
C LYS A 266 -18.35 -14.79 1.56
N HIS A 267 -17.44 -13.97 2.10
CA HIS A 267 -16.19 -14.43 2.69
C HIS A 267 -16.43 -15.38 3.87
N LEU A 268 -17.26 -15.00 4.84
CA LEU A 268 -17.59 -15.85 6.00
C LEU A 268 -18.27 -17.16 5.56
N GLN A 269 -19.18 -17.08 4.58
CA GLN A 269 -19.84 -18.26 4.02
C GLN A 269 -18.83 -19.19 3.33
N ALA A 270 -17.91 -18.64 2.53
CA ALA A 270 -16.87 -19.41 1.85
C ALA A 270 -15.93 -20.11 2.84
N GLN A 271 -15.57 -19.47 3.96
CA GLN A 271 -14.78 -20.09 5.03
C GLN A 271 -15.46 -21.30 5.66
N GLN A 272 -16.79 -21.27 5.79
CA GLN A 272 -17.55 -22.36 6.41
C GLN A 272 -17.80 -23.53 5.46
N ILE A 273 -18.15 -23.22 4.21
CA ILE A 273 -18.71 -24.20 3.27
C ILE A 273 -17.64 -24.76 2.32
N ASN A 274 -16.65 -23.95 1.92
CA ASN A 274 -15.67 -24.35 0.92
C ASN A 274 -14.35 -24.77 1.58
N LYS A 275 -14.11 -26.09 1.63
CA LYS A 275 -12.87 -26.69 2.18
C LYS A 275 -11.58 -26.19 1.51
N SER A 276 -11.70 -25.64 0.30
CA SER A 276 -10.59 -25.15 -0.48
C SER A 276 -10.34 -23.64 -0.33
N TYR A 277 -11.24 -22.95 0.37
CA TYR A 277 -11.09 -21.54 0.66
C TYR A 277 -10.00 -21.32 1.72
N SER A 278 -9.23 -20.26 1.52
CA SER A 278 -8.20 -19.79 2.44
C SER A 278 -8.23 -18.28 2.41
N SER A 279 -8.49 -17.64 3.56
CA SER A 279 -8.50 -16.17 3.65
C SER A 279 -7.18 -15.57 3.19
N ASP A 280 -6.08 -16.24 3.53
CA ASP A 280 -4.72 -15.79 3.18
C ASP A 280 -4.50 -15.72 1.65
N LEU A 281 -5.14 -16.61 0.90
CA LEU A 281 -4.95 -16.72 -0.56
C LEU A 281 -6.07 -16.08 -1.38
N HIS A 282 -7.28 -15.99 -0.81
CA HIS A 282 -8.48 -15.68 -1.58
C HIS A 282 -9.20 -14.43 -1.10
N TYR A 283 -9.10 -14.04 0.18
CA TYR A 283 -9.81 -12.87 0.69
C TYR A 283 -9.03 -11.60 0.37
N PRO A 284 -9.50 -10.76 -0.57
CA PRO A 284 -8.77 -9.56 -0.91
C PRO A 284 -9.01 -8.47 0.14
N ILE A 285 -7.94 -7.84 0.60
CA ILE A 285 -7.95 -6.70 1.50
C ILE A 285 -7.92 -5.41 0.68
N LEU A 286 -8.75 -4.44 1.05
CA LEU A 286 -8.76 -3.13 0.41
C LEU A 286 -7.59 -2.27 0.93
N VAL A 287 -6.70 -1.87 0.03
CA VAL A 287 -5.59 -0.96 0.28
C VAL A 287 -5.78 0.32 -0.53
N ILE A 288 -6.01 1.44 0.16
CA ILE A 288 -6.13 2.77 -0.42
C ILE A 288 -4.82 3.53 -0.22
N LEU A 289 -4.20 3.94 -1.33
CA LEU A 289 -3.03 4.83 -1.33
C LEU A 289 -3.44 6.19 -1.90
N ARG A 290 -3.48 7.24 -1.09
CA ARG A 290 -3.73 8.60 -1.57
C ARG A 290 -2.41 9.35 -1.74
N LYS A 291 -2.09 9.81 -2.95
CA LYS A 291 -0.91 10.64 -3.22
C LYS A 291 -1.01 11.95 -2.46
N LEU A 292 -0.04 12.26 -1.61
CA LEU A 292 -0.01 13.54 -0.90
C LEU A 292 0.29 14.66 -1.92
N PRO A 293 -0.48 15.76 -1.93
CA PRO A 293 -0.29 16.85 -2.90
C PRO A 293 1.14 17.40 -2.86
N ALA A 294 1.66 17.97 -3.95
CA ALA A 294 3.01 18.55 -3.98
C ALA A 294 3.26 19.61 -2.89
N LYS A 295 2.24 20.41 -2.53
CA LYS A 295 2.27 21.35 -1.39
C LYS A 295 2.24 20.67 0.00
N MET A 296 1.75 19.43 0.05
CA MET A 296 1.75 18.52 1.20
C MET A 296 2.82 17.43 1.09
N LYS A 297 3.73 17.48 0.11
CA LYS A 297 5.07 16.89 0.28
C LYS A 297 5.58 17.57 1.52
N LEU A 298 5.46 16.89 2.66
CA LEU A 298 6.04 17.35 3.89
C LEU A 298 7.49 17.64 3.50
N SER A 299 7.92 18.90 3.58
CA SER A 299 9.34 19.16 3.40
C SER A 299 10.06 18.16 4.29
N ARG A 300 11.20 17.65 3.83
CA ARG A 300 11.98 16.65 4.57
C ARG A 300 12.04 16.98 6.07
N HIS A 301 12.19 18.27 6.40
CA HIS A 301 12.06 18.83 7.74
C HIS A 301 10.67 18.70 8.39
N LYS A 302 9.57 19.07 7.72
CA LYS A 302 8.21 18.90 8.25
C LYS A 302 7.86 17.43 8.54
N PHE A 303 8.36 16.50 7.73
CA PHE A 303 8.22 15.06 7.99
C PHE A 303 8.96 14.67 9.28
N ILE A 304 10.21 15.11 9.41
CA ILE A 304 11.03 14.84 10.58
C ILE A 304 10.48 15.44 11.85
N ARG A 305 10.01 16.69 11.80
CA ARG A 305 9.32 17.33 12.93
C ARG A 305 8.14 16.49 13.42
N ARG A 306 7.39 15.83 12.53
CA ARG A 306 6.28 14.96 12.94
C ARG A 306 6.77 13.69 13.65
N ILE A 307 7.85 13.07 13.16
CA ILE A 307 8.44 11.89 13.80
C ILE A 307 9.04 12.27 15.16
N LEU A 308 9.87 13.32 15.20
CA LEU A 308 10.46 13.82 16.45
C LEU A 308 9.39 14.20 17.46
N ASN A 309 8.32 14.89 17.04
CA ASN A 309 7.20 15.21 17.93
C ASN A 309 6.49 13.96 18.44
N TYR A 310 6.34 12.92 17.61
CA TYR A 310 5.75 11.65 18.03
C TYR A 310 6.58 11.02 19.16
N TYR A 311 7.90 10.92 18.97
CA TYR A 311 8.80 10.36 19.98
C TYR A 311 8.92 11.22 21.23
N ARG A 312 8.95 12.55 21.09
CA ARG A 312 8.92 13.51 22.20
C ARG A 312 7.66 13.34 23.04
N THR A 313 6.50 13.19 22.39
CA THR A 313 5.20 13.10 23.07
C THR A 313 4.98 11.76 23.78
N HIS A 314 5.47 10.66 23.18
CA HIS A 314 5.16 9.30 23.66
C HIS A 314 6.28 8.63 24.43
N PHE A 315 7.53 9.02 24.19
CA PHE A 315 8.71 8.41 24.78
C PHE A 315 9.64 9.41 25.48
N ASN A 316 9.22 10.68 25.59
CA ASN A 316 9.95 11.75 26.29
C ASN A 316 11.39 11.92 25.77
N ILE A 317 11.58 11.79 24.45
CA ILE A 317 12.86 12.09 23.81
C ILE A 317 13.06 13.61 23.77
N GLU A 318 14.14 14.06 24.40
CA GLU A 318 14.51 15.46 24.57
C GLU A 318 15.97 15.70 24.11
N TYR A 319 16.35 16.97 23.99
CA TYR A 319 17.72 17.35 23.71
C TYR A 319 18.64 17.13 24.93
N PRO A 320 19.95 16.86 24.72
CA PRO A 320 20.60 16.61 23.43
C PRO A 320 20.26 15.22 22.86
N PHE A 321 20.13 15.11 21.54
CA PHE A 321 19.88 13.83 20.88
C PHE A 321 21.15 12.96 20.88
N LEU A 322 21.08 11.83 21.59
CA LEU A 322 22.16 10.86 21.67
C LEU A 322 22.06 9.90 20.48
N ILE A 323 23.02 9.94 19.56
CA ILE A 323 22.98 9.16 18.31
C ILE A 323 24.05 8.07 18.37
N LEU A 324 23.61 6.82 18.48
CA LEU A 324 24.49 5.66 18.56
C LEU A 324 24.80 5.14 17.14
N ILE A 325 26.04 5.30 16.71
CA ILE A 325 26.50 5.05 15.33
C ILE A 325 27.41 3.83 15.29
N ASP A 326 27.11 2.87 14.40
CA ASP A 326 27.96 1.70 14.14
C ASP A 326 28.85 1.84 12.89
N GLY A 327 29.71 0.84 12.69
CA GLY A 327 30.62 0.80 11.54
C GLY A 327 29.89 0.72 10.20
N THR A 328 28.72 0.09 10.14
CA THR A 328 27.96 -0.05 8.89
C THR A 328 27.41 1.29 8.41
N PHE A 329 26.91 2.11 9.32
CA PHE A 329 26.41 3.45 9.02
C PHE A 329 27.55 4.40 8.64
N ALA A 330 28.67 4.36 9.37
CA ALA A 330 29.85 5.16 9.04
C ALA A 330 30.45 4.77 7.68
N PHE A 331 30.49 3.47 7.37
CA PHE A 331 30.93 2.97 6.07
C PHE A 331 30.01 3.45 4.94
N GLU A 332 28.69 3.34 5.11
CA GLU A 332 27.72 3.80 4.12
C GLU A 332 27.80 5.32 3.89
N ALA A 333 27.99 6.10 4.96
CA ALA A 333 28.17 7.55 4.86
C ALA A 333 29.37 7.92 3.97
N LEU A 334 30.48 7.17 4.06
CA LEU A 334 31.65 7.37 3.20
C LEU A 334 31.35 7.07 1.74
N GLN A 335 30.64 5.97 1.46
CA GLN A 335 30.27 5.60 0.09
C GLN A 335 29.49 6.71 -0.61
N TRP A 336 28.57 7.35 0.13
CA TRP A 336 27.75 8.45 -0.37
C TRP A 336 28.38 9.84 -0.18
N LYS A 337 29.58 9.95 0.38
CA LYS A 337 30.25 11.22 0.70
C LYS A 337 29.42 12.14 1.61
N ILE A 338 28.72 11.54 2.57
CA ILE A 338 27.89 12.23 3.55
C ILE A 338 28.76 12.64 4.74
N GLN A 339 28.75 13.94 5.07
CA GLN A 339 29.27 14.44 6.34
C GLN A 339 28.21 14.23 7.42
N ILE A 340 28.40 13.21 8.25
CA ILE A 340 27.38 12.72 9.19
C ILE A 340 26.91 13.85 10.12
N ASP A 341 27.82 14.53 10.81
CA ASP A 341 27.47 15.56 11.79
C ASP A 341 26.76 16.77 11.17
N GLU A 342 27.24 17.27 10.03
CA GLU A 342 26.64 18.41 9.33
C GLU A 342 25.24 18.05 8.82
N GLN A 343 25.10 16.88 8.20
CA GLN A 343 23.81 16.45 7.68
C GLN A 343 22.82 16.15 8.81
N LEU A 344 23.25 15.56 9.93
CA LEU A 344 22.39 15.33 11.09
C LEU A 344 21.88 16.64 11.69
N LYS A 345 22.75 17.63 11.88
CA LYS A 345 22.35 18.95 12.41
C LYS A 345 21.35 19.64 11.50
N ALA A 346 21.61 19.64 10.19
CA ALA A 346 20.69 20.17 9.20
C ALA A 346 19.36 19.41 9.19
N TYR A 347 19.41 18.08 9.22
CA TYR A 347 18.25 17.21 9.10
C TYR A 347 17.32 17.24 10.32
N LEU A 348 17.90 17.24 11.53
CA LEU A 348 17.19 17.32 12.81
C LEU A 348 16.88 18.77 13.23
N GLU A 349 17.39 19.76 12.49
CA GLU A 349 17.21 21.19 12.74
C GLU A 349 17.67 21.62 14.15
N THR A 350 18.79 21.06 14.62
CA THR A 350 19.35 21.34 15.94
C THR A 350 20.85 21.09 15.99
N ASP A 351 21.58 21.88 16.77
CA ASP A 351 22.99 21.66 17.07
C ASP A 351 23.20 20.77 18.31
N GLN A 352 22.12 20.47 19.06
CA GLN A 352 22.16 19.67 20.28
C GLN A 352 22.12 18.17 19.94
N ILE A 353 23.16 17.69 19.25
CA ILE A 353 23.36 16.28 18.95
C ILE A 353 24.68 15.80 19.55
N ILE A 354 24.69 14.56 20.02
CA ILE A 354 25.90 13.89 20.52
C ILE A 354 26.01 12.57 19.77
N CYS A 355 26.98 12.50 18.86
CA CYS A 355 27.33 11.28 18.15
C CYS A 355 28.20 10.41 19.06
N SER A 356 27.81 9.15 19.25
CA SER A 356 28.48 8.21 20.13
C SER A 356 28.60 6.84 19.49
N THR A 357 29.57 6.04 19.95
CA THR A 357 29.77 4.65 19.51
C THR A 357 30.30 3.80 20.66
N THR A 358 30.55 2.51 20.45
CA THR A 358 31.15 1.62 21.46
C THR A 358 32.55 1.16 21.04
N LEU A 359 33.37 0.75 22.01
CA LEU A 359 34.68 0.15 21.72
C LEU A 359 34.55 -1.15 20.91
N CYS A 360 33.45 -1.89 21.06
CA CYS A 360 33.19 -3.07 20.24
C CYS A 360 32.98 -2.70 18.76
N ALA A 361 32.23 -1.63 18.47
CA ALA A 361 32.03 -1.16 17.10
C ALA A 361 33.35 -0.69 16.45
N ILE A 362 34.18 0.04 17.21
CA ILE A 362 35.50 0.46 16.72
C ILE A 362 36.38 -0.77 16.43
N ARG A 363 36.46 -1.74 17.35
CA ARG A 363 37.26 -2.96 17.16
C ARG A 363 36.76 -3.81 15.99
N GLU A 364 35.45 -3.88 15.78
CA GLU A 364 34.88 -4.57 14.63
C GLU A 364 35.37 -3.95 13.31
N THR A 365 35.41 -2.60 13.22
CA THR A 365 35.98 -1.92 12.05
C THR A 365 37.50 -2.09 11.93
N GLU A 366 38.23 -2.19 13.04
CA GLU A 366 39.68 -2.48 13.03
C GLU A 366 39.97 -3.87 12.46
N LEU A 367 39.15 -4.87 12.81
CA LEU A 367 39.29 -6.25 12.31
C LEU A 367 39.04 -6.35 10.80
N LEU A 368 38.19 -5.48 10.25
CA LEU A 368 37.92 -5.41 8.80
C LEU A 368 39.06 -4.73 8.01
N GLY A 369 40.04 -4.13 8.69
CA GLY A 369 41.26 -3.60 8.10
C GLY A 369 41.03 -2.48 7.07
N GLY A 370 41.77 -2.54 5.95
CA GLY A 370 41.78 -1.47 4.94
C GLY A 370 40.42 -1.12 4.35
N VAL A 371 39.49 -2.09 4.28
CA VAL A 371 38.14 -1.88 3.74
C VAL A 371 37.33 -0.92 4.62
N ALA A 372 37.45 -1.04 5.94
CA ALA A 372 36.68 -0.24 6.90
C ALA A 372 37.51 0.87 7.55
N PHE A 373 38.74 1.14 7.08
CA PHE A 373 39.66 2.10 7.70
C PHE A 373 39.05 3.51 7.82
N GLY A 374 38.37 3.99 6.77
CA GLY A 374 37.68 5.27 6.83
C GLY A 374 36.56 5.29 7.87
N ALA A 375 35.75 4.23 7.93
CA ALA A 375 34.65 4.12 8.89
C ALA A 375 35.19 4.08 10.33
N MET A 376 36.30 3.37 10.56
CA MET A 376 37.01 3.35 11.84
C MET A 376 37.46 4.76 12.26
N LEU A 377 38.02 5.55 11.34
CA LEU A 377 38.46 6.92 11.64
C LEU A 377 37.29 7.83 12.02
N ILE A 378 36.13 7.67 11.38
CA ILE A 378 34.90 8.38 11.75
C ILE A 378 34.48 7.98 13.17
N LEU A 379 34.35 6.68 13.44
CA LEU A 379 33.91 6.20 14.76
C LEU A 379 34.82 6.66 15.90
N LYS A 380 36.13 6.75 15.67
CA LYS A 380 37.11 7.22 16.67
C LYS A 380 36.95 8.70 17.05
N GLN A 381 36.20 9.49 16.28
CA GLN A 381 35.92 10.90 16.59
C GLN A 381 34.72 11.07 17.53
N TYR A 382 33.92 10.02 17.73
CA TYR A 382 32.67 10.06 18.49
C TYR A 382 32.84 9.67 19.95
N GLU A 383 31.89 10.10 20.79
CA GLU A 383 31.92 9.79 22.23
C GLU A 383 31.79 8.29 22.47
N ILE A 384 32.58 7.78 23.42
CA ILE A 384 32.57 6.35 23.72
C ILE A 384 31.52 6.03 24.78
N VAL A 385 30.50 5.29 24.38
CA VAL A 385 29.57 4.63 25.29
C VAL A 385 30.27 3.42 25.89
N LYS A 386 30.38 3.41 27.23
CA LYS A 386 31.04 2.35 27.97
C LYS A 386 30.29 1.02 27.80
N CYS A 387 31.02 0.00 27.35
CA CYS A 387 30.57 -1.38 27.30
C CYS A 387 31.57 -2.28 28.05
N ASP A 388 31.09 -3.28 28.79
CA ASP A 388 31.93 -4.13 29.64
C ASP A 388 32.36 -5.44 28.93
N HIS A 389 32.53 -5.41 27.61
CA HIS A 389 32.83 -6.60 26.80
C HIS A 389 34.34 -6.81 26.64
N TYR A 390 34.83 -7.88 27.26
CA TYR A 390 36.19 -8.37 27.06
C TYR A 390 36.19 -9.92 27.02
N PRO A 391 36.59 -10.56 25.90
CA PRO A 391 36.98 -9.95 24.61
C PRO A 391 35.82 -9.19 23.94
N SER A 392 36.12 -8.34 22.96
CA SER A 392 35.08 -7.61 22.22
C SER A 392 34.13 -8.57 21.49
N ILE A 393 32.85 -8.24 21.52
CA ILE A 393 31.80 -8.92 20.76
C ILE A 393 31.43 -8.10 19.51
N SER A 394 30.55 -8.61 18.66
CA SER A 394 30.06 -7.85 17.50
C SER A 394 29.36 -6.56 17.91
N ALA A 395 29.46 -5.53 17.07
CA ALA A 395 28.85 -4.22 17.31
C ALA A 395 27.35 -4.35 17.55
N GLU A 396 26.67 -5.20 16.76
CA GLU A 396 25.26 -5.51 16.92
C GLU A 396 24.91 -5.98 18.34
N LYS A 397 25.58 -7.04 18.81
CA LYS A 397 25.31 -7.60 20.15
C LYS A 397 25.67 -6.61 21.24
N CYS A 398 26.75 -5.85 21.04
CA CYS A 398 27.15 -4.80 21.96
C CYS A 398 26.06 -3.73 22.09
N PHE A 399 25.54 -3.22 20.97
CA PHE A 399 24.51 -2.19 20.95
C PHE A 399 23.23 -2.68 21.62
N GLN A 400 22.78 -3.89 21.31
CA GLN A 400 21.61 -4.48 21.98
C GLN A 400 21.81 -4.53 23.50
N GLN A 401 22.97 -4.97 23.99
CA GLN A 401 23.24 -5.05 25.42
C GLN A 401 23.38 -3.68 26.09
N VAL A 402 24.03 -2.71 25.44
CA VAL A 402 24.16 -1.33 25.91
C VAL A 402 22.78 -0.68 26.04
N LEU A 403 21.94 -0.84 25.01
CA LEU A 403 20.59 -0.30 24.99
C LEU A 403 19.72 -0.92 26.08
N ILE A 404 19.87 -2.22 26.39
CA ILE A 404 19.15 -2.87 27.49
C ILE A 404 19.61 -2.35 28.86
N LYS A 405 20.93 -2.21 29.06
CA LYS A 405 21.52 -1.86 30.35
C LYS A 405 21.23 -0.42 30.76
N ASP A 406 21.26 0.51 29.80
CA ASP A 406 21.00 1.93 30.05
C ASP A 406 19.68 2.38 29.41
N ASN A 407 18.57 2.05 30.08
CA ASN A 407 17.24 2.49 29.66
C ASN A 407 16.91 3.92 30.11
N THR A 408 17.80 4.54 30.89
CA THR A 408 17.62 5.93 31.38
C THR A 408 17.88 6.93 30.27
N LYS A 409 18.87 6.65 29.42
CA LYS A 409 19.18 7.44 28.24
C LYS A 409 18.31 7.01 27.06
N LYS A 410 17.86 8.00 26.28
CA LYS A 410 17.10 7.79 25.05
C LYS A 410 18.00 8.03 23.85
N TYR A 411 18.33 6.94 23.16
CA TYR A 411 19.21 6.95 22.00
C TYR A 411 18.40 6.97 20.70
N PHE A 412 19.00 7.52 19.65
CA PHE A 412 18.70 7.22 18.27
C PHE A 412 19.70 6.18 17.79
N LEU A 413 19.24 5.17 17.07
CA LEU A 413 20.08 4.14 16.48
C LEU A 413 20.40 4.53 15.03
N ALA A 414 21.68 4.63 14.68
CA ALA A 414 22.15 4.87 13.32
C ALA A 414 22.98 3.67 12.84
N SER A 415 22.35 2.78 12.07
CA SER A 415 22.91 1.50 11.64
C SER A 415 22.26 1.03 10.34
N GLN A 416 23.04 0.47 9.41
CA GLN A 416 22.52 -0.19 8.20
C GLN A 416 22.27 -1.69 8.43
N SER A 417 22.49 -2.19 9.65
CA SER A 417 22.26 -3.59 9.99
C SER A 417 20.77 -3.90 10.12
N LEU A 418 20.30 -4.88 9.34
CA LEU A 418 18.90 -5.32 9.37
C LEU A 418 18.49 -5.84 10.75
N SER A 419 19.36 -6.59 11.42
CA SER A 419 19.08 -7.18 12.73
C SER A 419 18.93 -6.13 13.84
N LEU A 420 19.73 -5.07 13.82
CA LEU A 420 19.58 -3.95 14.75
C LEU A 420 18.30 -3.15 14.49
N ARG A 421 17.93 -3.00 13.21
CA ARG A 421 16.68 -2.36 12.80
C ARG A 421 15.46 -3.16 13.25
N GLU A 422 15.44 -4.48 13.03
CA GLU A 422 14.39 -5.38 13.52
C GLU A 422 14.31 -5.35 15.05
N TYR A 423 15.46 -5.35 15.75
CA TYR A 423 15.50 -5.20 17.20
C TYR A 423 14.86 -3.89 17.68
N SER A 424 15.14 -2.76 17.03
CA SER A 424 14.46 -1.49 17.31
C SER A 424 12.94 -1.62 17.15
N HIS A 425 12.48 -2.14 16.00
CA HIS A 425 11.06 -2.20 15.67
C HIS A 425 10.27 -3.15 16.58
N ASP A 426 10.86 -4.29 16.94
CA ASP A 426 10.17 -5.36 17.68
C ASP A 426 10.33 -5.23 19.19
N ARG A 427 11.49 -4.76 19.66
CA ARG A 427 11.85 -4.80 21.09
C ARG A 427 11.96 -3.43 21.74
N ARG A 428 12.17 -2.36 20.98
CA ARG A 428 12.45 -1.01 21.51
C ARG A 428 11.59 0.07 20.85
N PRO A 429 10.31 0.19 21.25
CA PRO A 429 9.41 1.22 20.73
C PRO A 429 9.91 2.66 20.93
N ASP A 430 10.78 2.86 21.94
CA ASP A 430 11.37 4.15 22.32
C ASP A 430 12.68 4.49 21.58
N LEU A 431 13.12 3.65 20.64
CA LEU A 431 14.41 3.79 19.94
C LEU A 431 14.18 4.16 18.46
N PRO A 432 14.25 5.45 18.09
CA PRO A 432 14.16 5.87 16.70
C PRO A 432 15.37 5.38 15.90
N THR A 433 15.14 4.91 14.68
CA THR A 433 16.19 4.33 13.83
C THR A 433 16.45 5.21 12.60
N MET A 434 17.73 5.41 12.29
CA MET A 434 18.23 6.16 11.15
C MET A 434 19.01 5.26 10.19
N LEU A 435 18.79 5.46 8.91
CA LEU A 435 19.39 4.71 7.80
C LEU A 435 19.93 5.67 6.76
N ILE A 436 20.92 5.26 5.97
CA ILE A 436 21.33 6.03 4.78
C ILE A 436 20.71 5.38 3.56
N THR A 437 19.90 6.16 2.81
CA THR A 437 19.38 5.75 1.51
C THR A 437 19.36 6.94 0.56
N HIS A 438 19.70 6.71 -0.70
CA HIS A 438 19.71 7.74 -1.75
C HIS A 438 20.49 9.01 -1.37
N ASN A 439 21.74 8.84 -0.92
CA ASN A 439 22.63 9.94 -0.52
C ASN A 439 22.12 10.84 0.63
N ALA A 440 21.30 10.29 1.53
CA ALA A 440 20.84 11.05 2.69
C ALA A 440 20.52 10.16 3.91
N ILE A 441 20.76 10.71 5.11
CA ILE A 441 20.37 10.11 6.39
C ILE A 441 18.86 10.28 6.60
N ASN A 442 18.13 9.18 6.67
CA ASN A 442 16.68 9.13 6.83
C ASN A 442 16.29 8.55 8.19
N LEU A 443 15.48 9.28 8.96
CA LEU A 443 14.83 8.78 10.17
C LEU A 443 13.58 7.99 9.80
N GLU A 444 13.50 6.76 10.28
CA GLU A 444 12.36 5.90 10.01
C GLU A 444 11.10 6.36 10.73
N ARG A 445 9.95 6.02 10.14
CA ARG A 445 8.65 6.19 10.83
C ARG A 445 8.58 5.23 12.01
N PRO A 446 7.84 5.58 13.07
CA PRO A 446 7.49 4.61 14.12
C PRO A 446 6.86 3.37 13.48
N SER A 447 7.38 2.20 13.86
CA SER A 447 6.92 0.91 13.33
C SER A 447 5.45 0.65 13.69
N LEU A 448 4.81 -0.30 13.00
CA LEU A 448 3.44 -0.69 13.32
C LEU A 448 3.31 -1.15 14.78
N ASN A 449 4.29 -1.90 15.27
CA ASN A 449 4.37 -2.35 16.65
C ASN A 449 4.51 -1.17 17.63
N THR A 450 5.37 -0.18 17.33
CA THR A 450 5.48 1.04 18.13
C THR A 450 4.14 1.78 18.18
N ARG A 451 3.45 1.91 17.05
CA ARG A 451 2.15 2.59 16.97
C ARG A 451 1.08 1.86 17.77
N SER A 452 0.99 0.53 17.65
CA SER A 452 0.00 -0.27 18.38
C SER A 452 0.21 -0.18 19.89
N ILE A 453 1.46 -0.25 20.36
CA ILE A 453 1.80 -0.09 21.79
C ILE A 453 1.37 1.30 22.29
N VAL A 454 1.70 2.37 21.56
CA VAL A 454 1.30 3.73 21.95
C VAL A 454 -0.22 3.90 21.96
N GLU A 455 -0.93 3.31 21.01
CA GLU A 455 -2.40 3.33 20.98
C GLU A 455 -3.01 2.56 22.15
N GLN A 456 -2.44 1.40 22.49
CA GLN A 456 -2.86 0.62 23.65
C GLN A 456 -2.62 1.39 24.95
N THR A 457 -1.43 1.96 25.15
CA THR A 457 -1.13 2.79 26.34
C THR A 457 -2.03 4.04 26.39
N LYS A 458 -2.35 4.65 25.24
CA LYS A 458 -3.33 5.76 25.19
C LYS A 458 -4.72 5.30 25.63
N LYS A 459 -5.19 4.15 25.14
CA LYS A 459 -6.47 3.55 25.55
C LYS A 459 -6.47 3.17 27.02
N GLU A 460 -5.35 2.75 27.59
CA GLU A 460 -5.23 2.47 29.03
C GLU A 460 -5.26 3.75 29.87
N ARG A 461 -4.61 4.83 29.43
CA ARG A 461 -4.58 6.13 30.13
C ARG A 461 -5.86 6.95 29.99
N LEU A 462 -6.51 6.89 28.83
CA LEU A 462 -7.72 7.65 28.49
C LEU A 462 -9.00 6.80 28.56
N GLY A 463 -8.85 5.49 28.74
CA GLY A 463 -9.96 4.56 28.82
C GLY A 463 -10.71 4.71 30.12
N VAL A 464 -12.03 4.58 30.03
CA VAL A 464 -12.93 4.47 31.17
C VAL A 464 -12.51 3.23 31.98
N SER A 465 -12.25 3.38 33.27
CA SER A 465 -11.89 2.25 34.16
C SER A 465 -12.91 1.12 34.01
N LYS A 466 -12.51 -0.15 34.21
CA LYS A 466 -13.47 -1.27 34.23
C LYS A 466 -14.58 -1.02 35.25
N HIS A 467 -14.26 -0.34 36.35
CA HIS A 467 -15.23 0.10 37.34
C HIS A 467 -16.23 1.10 36.77
N ASP A 468 -15.74 2.17 36.15
CA ASP A 468 -16.56 3.21 35.54
C ASP A 468 -17.37 2.69 34.34
N SER A 469 -16.83 1.74 33.59
CA SER A 469 -17.52 1.06 32.49
C SER A 469 -18.67 0.19 33.01
N ASN A 470 -18.48 -0.48 34.15
CA ASN A 470 -19.52 -1.25 34.80
C ASN A 470 -20.57 -0.35 35.45
N ILE A 471 -20.18 0.80 36.01
CA ILE A 471 -21.10 1.84 36.51
C ILE A 471 -21.89 2.43 35.35
N LEU A 472 -21.26 2.80 34.23
CA LEU A 472 -21.94 3.30 33.04
C LEU A 472 -22.93 2.27 32.47
N LYS A 473 -22.59 0.98 32.49
CA LYS A 473 -23.53 -0.09 32.11
C LYS A 473 -24.71 -0.20 33.08
N LYS A 474 -24.46 -0.13 34.39
CA LYS A 474 -25.54 -0.13 35.40
C LYS A 474 -26.44 1.10 35.27
N ILE A 475 -25.86 2.29 35.07
CA ILE A 475 -26.61 3.54 34.88
C ILE A 475 -27.40 3.51 33.56
N LYS A 476 -26.83 2.97 32.47
CA LYS A 476 -27.57 2.78 31.21
C LYS A 476 -28.76 1.84 31.36
N HIS A 477 -28.59 0.77 32.13
CA HIS A 477 -29.64 -0.19 32.44
C HIS A 477 -30.71 0.40 33.39
N GLU A 478 -30.32 1.21 34.39
CA GLU A 478 -31.25 1.91 35.30
C GLU A 478 -32.05 3.02 34.59
N LEU A 479 -31.48 3.62 33.55
CA LEU A 479 -32.13 4.68 32.76
C LEU A 479 -32.94 4.12 31.57
N ASN A 480 -33.09 2.80 31.43
CA ASN A 480 -33.74 2.14 30.28
C ASN A 480 -33.25 2.68 28.92
N LEU A 481 -31.93 2.88 28.79
CA LEU A 481 -31.29 3.30 27.53
C LEU A 481 -30.75 2.10 26.72
N ASP A 482 -31.08 0.89 27.14
CA ASP A 482 -30.74 -0.33 26.41
C ASP A 482 -31.83 -0.60 25.36
N GLU A 483 -31.66 0.05 24.20
CA GLU A 483 -31.86 -0.46 22.83
C GLU A 483 -32.08 0.71 21.85
N ASN A 484 -31.09 0.90 20.97
CA ASN A 484 -31.17 1.34 19.56
C ASN A 484 -29.75 1.81 19.11
N GLU A 485 -28.90 0.88 18.68
CA GLU A 485 -27.73 1.21 17.84
C GLU A 485 -28.12 1.29 16.35
N ASP A 486 -29.36 1.68 16.04
CA ASP A 486 -29.77 2.08 14.70
C ASP A 486 -29.91 3.61 14.62
N ASN A 487 -29.12 4.20 13.70
CA ASN A 487 -29.25 5.55 13.16
C ASN A 487 -29.06 6.75 14.11
N VAL A 488 -27.81 7.00 14.56
CA VAL A 488 -27.37 8.39 14.73
C VAL A 488 -26.74 8.86 13.42
N THR A 489 -27.55 9.53 12.60
CA THR A 489 -27.04 10.38 11.51
C THR A 489 -25.94 11.29 12.07
N LYS A 490 -24.69 11.11 11.63
CA LYS A 490 -23.61 12.04 11.94
C LYS A 490 -24.09 13.45 11.57
N LYS A 491 -24.27 14.33 12.57
CA LYS A 491 -24.51 15.75 12.30
C LYS A 491 -23.41 16.22 11.34
N LYS A 492 -23.80 16.62 10.12
CA LYS A 492 -22.89 17.22 9.14
C LYS A 492 -22.06 18.27 9.89
N LYS A 493 -20.73 18.13 9.86
CA LYS A 493 -19.83 19.20 10.32
C LYS A 493 -20.27 20.46 9.60
N LYS A 494 -20.71 21.49 10.35
CA LYS A 494 -20.99 22.81 9.78
C LYS A 494 -19.75 23.19 8.98
N LYS A 495 -19.94 23.58 7.70
CA LYS A 495 -18.88 24.17 6.88
C LYS A 495 -18.18 25.22 7.75
N HIS A 496 -16.87 25.12 7.91
CA HIS A 496 -16.10 26.17 8.56
C HIS A 496 -16.45 27.49 7.87
N GLY A 497 -17.07 28.40 8.62
CA GLY A 497 -17.18 29.78 8.21
C GLY A 497 -15.78 30.31 7.91
N ILE A 498 -15.69 31.23 6.95
CA ILE A 498 -14.45 31.91 6.59
C ILE A 498 -13.81 32.42 7.90
N ASN A 499 -12.53 32.12 8.08
CA ASN A 499 -11.74 32.55 9.23
C ASN A 499 -12.00 34.04 9.50
N PRO A 500 -12.42 34.45 10.71
CA PRO A 500 -12.81 35.84 11.02
C PRO A 500 -11.65 36.84 10.87
N LEU A 501 -10.40 36.37 10.74
CA LEU A 501 -9.23 37.19 10.40
C LEU A 501 -9.08 37.46 8.89
N SER A 502 -9.86 36.82 8.03
CA SER A 502 -9.81 36.93 6.56
C SER A 502 -10.85 37.89 5.97
N VAL A 503 -11.65 38.56 6.81
CA VAL A 503 -12.58 39.60 6.36
C VAL A 503 -11.83 40.93 6.26
N LYS A 504 -11.60 41.43 5.03
CA LYS A 504 -11.16 42.82 4.82
C LYS A 504 -12.14 43.76 5.53
N LYS A 505 -11.63 44.62 6.43
CA LYS A 505 -12.45 45.62 7.13
C LYS A 505 -13.24 46.44 6.11
N LYS A 506 -14.55 46.54 6.32
CA LYS A 506 -15.48 47.30 5.48
C LYS A 506 -15.07 48.78 5.51
N THR A 507 -14.62 49.32 4.38
CA THR A 507 -14.39 50.76 4.21
C THR A 507 -15.71 51.49 4.30
N LYS A 508 -15.86 52.39 5.29
CA LYS A 508 -17.00 53.31 5.39
C LYS A 508 -17.01 54.20 4.14
N LYS A 509 -18.01 54.06 3.26
CA LYS A 509 -18.35 55.10 2.28
C LYS A 509 -18.84 56.32 3.05
N LYS A 510 -18.14 57.44 2.94
CA LYS A 510 -18.66 58.76 3.32
C LYS A 510 -19.76 59.12 2.33
N SER A 511 -20.99 59.17 2.80
CA SER A 511 -22.07 59.91 2.16
C SER A 511 -21.81 61.40 2.37
N ILE A 512 -21.47 62.13 1.31
CA ILE A 512 -21.54 63.59 1.30
C ILE A 512 -22.68 63.95 0.36
N ASN A 513 -23.71 64.53 0.95
CA ASN A 513 -24.81 65.24 0.31
C ASN A 513 -24.26 66.23 -0.72
N ASN A 514 -24.83 66.26 -1.91
CA ASN A 514 -24.92 67.50 -2.68
C ASN A 514 -26.37 67.72 -3.07
N ASN A 515 -26.95 68.73 -2.41
CA ASN A 515 -28.21 69.33 -2.72
C ASN A 515 -28.22 69.87 -4.16
N ASN A 516 -29.41 69.79 -4.75
CA ASN A 516 -29.85 70.55 -5.91
C ASN A 516 -29.37 72.01 -5.86
N ASN A 517 -28.88 72.50 -7.00
CA ASN A 517 -29.19 73.86 -7.48
C ASN A 517 -29.11 73.90 -9.02
N ASN A 518 -30.29 74.15 -9.59
CA ASN A 518 -30.71 74.77 -10.85
C ASN A 518 -29.71 75.33 -11.87
N THR A 519 -30.27 75.50 -13.08
CA THR A 519 -29.89 76.34 -14.25
C THR A 519 -29.12 75.59 -15.34
N VAL A 520 -29.53 75.49 -16.60
CA VAL A 520 -30.63 76.06 -17.43
C VAL A 520 -31.08 74.98 -18.43
#